data_AF-A0A820MCT2-F1
#
_entry.id   AF-A0A820MCT2-F1
#
_cell.length_a   1.000
_cell.length_b   1.000
_cell.length_c   1.000
_cell.angle_alpha   90.00
_cell.angle_beta   90.00
_cell.angle_gamma   90.00
#
_symmetry.space_group_name_H-M   'P 1'
#
loop_
_entity.id
_entity.type
_entity.pdbx_description
1 polymer ?
#
loop_
_entity_poly.entity_id
_entity_poly.type
_entity_poly.pdbx_seq_one_letter_code
_entity_poly.pdbx_strand_id
1 'polypeptide(L)'
;MTSLGVVNHKRSFVPNELKLIRQDLYTSWFYFSGQNTILSYQAKEKKPPIILLSKLHDFAEVFDDEKKLPTMIHDYNQAKYSMNSLLLYQSY
;
A
#
# COMPACT_ATOMS: atom_id res chain seq x y z
N MET A 1 -18.30 5.20 -0.62
CA MET A 1 -17.68 4.09 -1.38
C MET A 1 -16.25 3.94 -0.90
N THR A 2 -15.96 2.84 -0.24
CA THR A 2 -14.64 2.51 0.35
C THR A 2 -13.81 1.74 -0.67
N SER A 3 -12.51 2.03 -0.75
CA SER A 3 -11.61 1.41 -1.74
C SER A 3 -10.18 1.31 -1.18
N LEU A 4 -9.48 0.24 -1.52
CA LEU A 4 -8.06 0.02 -1.26
C LEU A 4 -7.45 -0.62 -2.50
N GLY A 5 -6.33 -0.10 -2.99
CA GLY A 5 -5.68 -0.67 -4.17
C GLY A 5 -4.32 -0.10 -4.50
N VAL A 6 -3.57 -0.87 -5.29
CA VAL A 6 -2.24 -0.47 -5.80
C VAL A 6 -2.40 0.54 -6.93
N VAL A 7 -1.60 1.61 -6.86
CA VAL A 7 -1.60 2.69 -7.84
C VAL A 7 -0.32 2.65 -8.66
N ASN A 8 -0.47 2.88 -9.96
CA ASN A 8 0.67 3.03 -10.86
C ASN A 8 1.39 4.38 -10.62
N HIS A 9 2.72 4.34 -10.49
CA HIS A 9 3.58 5.52 -10.29
C HIS A 9 3.39 6.63 -11.33
N LYS A 10 2.94 6.30 -12.55
CA LYS A 10 2.72 7.28 -13.64
C LYS A 10 1.49 8.16 -13.43
N ARG A 11 0.64 7.90 -12.42
CA ARG A 11 -0.55 8.70 -12.17
C ARG A 11 -0.16 10.10 -11.68
N SER A 12 -0.74 11.12 -12.30
CA SER A 12 -0.46 12.53 -12.01
C SER A 12 -0.88 12.97 -10.61
N PHE A 13 -1.91 12.35 -10.04
CA PHE A 13 -2.38 12.66 -8.68
C PHE A 13 -1.45 12.19 -7.57
N VAL A 14 -0.49 11.31 -7.88
CA VAL A 14 0.47 10.80 -6.89
C VAL A 14 1.62 11.82 -6.79
N PRO A 15 1.90 12.39 -5.59
CA PRO A 15 3.04 13.27 -5.37
C PRO A 15 4.36 12.63 -5.81
N ASN A 16 5.27 13.42 -6.39
CA ASN A 16 6.50 12.89 -6.96
C ASN A 16 7.46 12.36 -5.89
N GLU A 17 7.41 12.93 -4.70
CA GLU A 17 8.16 12.57 -3.51
C GLU A 17 7.87 11.12 -3.10
N LEU A 18 6.61 10.69 -3.24
CA LEU A 18 6.18 9.33 -2.92
C LEU A 18 6.67 8.28 -3.93
N LYS A 19 7.17 8.71 -5.11
CA LYS A 19 7.64 7.83 -6.18
C LYS A 19 9.15 7.56 -6.08
N LEU A 20 9.86 8.38 -5.32
CA LEU A 20 11.32 8.29 -5.22
C LEU A 20 11.72 6.98 -4.55
N ILE A 21 12.76 6.35 -5.12
CA ILE A 21 13.40 5.18 -4.51
C ILE A 21 14.15 5.68 -3.28
N ARG A 22 13.85 5.09 -2.12
CA ARG A 22 14.53 5.38 -0.86
C ARG A 22 15.60 4.32 -0.59
N GLN A 23 16.72 4.74 0.01
CA GLN A 23 17.78 3.82 0.43
C GLN A 23 17.35 3.00 1.64
N ASP A 24 16.66 3.64 2.59
CA ASP A 24 16.18 2.99 3.79
C ASP A 24 15.01 2.06 3.48
N LEU A 25 15.26 0.76 3.66
CA LEU A 25 14.23 -0.27 3.59
C LEU A 25 13.20 -0.10 4.70
N TYR A 26 12.00 -0.61 4.44
CA TYR A 26 10.92 -0.67 5.42
C TYR A 26 10.46 0.72 5.90
N THR A 27 10.69 1.73 5.06
CA THR A 27 10.22 3.09 5.29
C THR A 27 8.91 3.36 4.56
N SER A 28 8.02 4.06 5.27
CA SER A 28 6.66 4.34 4.83
C SER A 28 6.39 5.84 4.88
N TRP A 29 5.95 6.41 3.78
CA TRP A 29 5.47 7.79 3.72
C TRP A 29 3.97 7.80 3.46
N PHE A 30 3.25 8.59 4.24
CA PHE A 30 1.79 8.73 4.16
C PHE A 30 1.46 10.15 3.71
N TYR A 31 0.56 10.25 2.74
CA TYR A 31 0.05 11.51 2.23
C TYR A 31 -1.47 11.51 2.33
N PHE A 32 -2.00 12.41 3.15
CA PHE A 32 -3.43 12.54 3.42
C PHE A 32 -4.02 13.67 2.59
N SER A 33 -5.04 13.36 1.79
CA SER A 33 -5.70 14.30 0.89
C SER A 33 -7.21 14.11 0.96
N GLY A 34 -7.84 14.84 1.88
CA GLY A 34 -9.27 14.70 2.17
C GLY A 34 -9.57 13.30 2.68
N GLN A 35 -10.46 12.58 1.99
CA GLN A 35 -10.84 11.20 2.33
C GLN A 35 -9.88 10.13 1.76
N ASN A 36 -8.80 10.55 1.09
CA ASN A 36 -7.87 9.62 0.47
C ASN A 36 -6.53 9.65 1.21
N THR A 37 -5.98 8.47 1.47
CA THR A 37 -4.64 8.26 1.99
C THR A 37 -3.81 7.56 0.93
N ILE A 38 -2.67 8.13 0.58
CA ILE A 38 -1.68 7.53 -0.30
C ILE A 38 -0.51 7.07 0.57
N LEU A 39 -0.22 5.78 0.53
CA LEU A 39 0.95 5.18 1.15
C LEU A 39 2.01 4.92 0.07
N SER A 40 3.27 5.24 0.40
CA SER A 40 4.45 4.82 -0.32
C SER A 40 5.35 4.01 0.59
N TYR A 41 5.62 2.74 0.27
CA TYR A 41 6.41 1.82 1.10
C TYR A 41 7.63 1.25 0.36
N GLN A 42 8.81 1.37 0.95
CA GLN A 42 10.07 0.89 0.36
C GLN A 42 10.36 -0.55 0.80
N ALA A 43 9.84 -1.53 0.07
CA ALA A 43 9.99 -2.95 0.43
C ALA A 43 11.32 -3.59 0.02
N LYS A 44 11.98 -3.06 -1.02
CA LYS A 44 13.17 -3.66 -1.65
C LYS A 44 14.14 -2.59 -2.11
N GLU A 45 15.43 -2.88 -2.09
CA GLU A 45 16.44 -1.94 -2.61
C GLU A 45 16.31 -1.79 -4.12
N LYS A 46 16.64 -0.60 -4.64
CA LYS A 46 16.70 -0.30 -6.08
C LYS A 46 15.41 -0.57 -6.86
N LYS A 47 14.28 -0.76 -6.16
CA LYS A 47 12.95 -0.88 -6.73
C LYS A 47 12.11 0.33 -6.33
N PRO A 48 11.21 0.79 -7.21
CA PRO A 48 10.28 1.84 -6.84
C PRO A 48 9.42 1.39 -5.65
N PRO A 49 9.03 2.31 -4.75
CA PRO A 49 8.22 1.97 -3.59
C PRO A 49 6.86 1.45 -4.02
N ILE A 50 6.23 0.62 -3.21
CA ILE A 50 4.84 0.20 -3.42
C ILE A 50 3.95 1.39 -3.10
N ILE A 51 3.05 1.73 -4.02
CA ILE A 51 2.10 2.84 -3.82
C ILE A 51 0.69 2.27 -3.68
N LEU A 52 0.06 2.54 -2.55
CA LEU A 52 -1.33 2.20 -2.27
C LEU A 52 -2.15 3.47 -2.10
N LEU A 53 -3.39 3.43 -2.58
CA LEU A 53 -4.41 4.44 -2.31
C LEU A 53 -5.53 3.78 -1.50
N SER A 54 -5.95 4.44 -0.43
CA SER A 54 -7.06 3.99 0.39
C SER A 54 -8.03 5.11 0.74
N LYS A 55 -9.31 4.74 0.81
CA LYS A 55 -10.38 5.52 1.45
C LYS A 55 -10.85 4.90 2.76
N LEU A 56 -10.19 3.84 3.21
CA LEU A 56 -10.49 3.09 4.44
C LEU A 56 -9.63 3.52 5.61
N HIS A 57 -8.42 4.00 5.34
CA HIS A 57 -7.43 4.33 6.35
C HIS A 57 -7.29 5.85 6.41
N ASP A 58 -7.55 6.43 7.57
CA ASP A 58 -7.51 7.85 7.87
C ASP A 58 -6.32 8.26 8.76
N PHE A 59 -5.52 7.29 9.21
CA PHE A 59 -4.30 7.50 9.99
C PHE A 59 -3.13 6.66 9.48
N ALA A 60 -1.92 7.06 9.88
CA ALA A 60 -0.70 6.33 9.59
C ALA A 60 -0.46 5.30 10.68
N GLU A 61 -0.50 4.02 10.31
CA GLU A 61 -0.21 2.92 11.23
C GLU A 61 0.73 1.91 10.56
N VAL A 62 1.71 1.49 11.34
CA VAL A 62 2.73 0.52 10.97
C VAL A 62 2.84 -0.48 12.10
N PHE A 63 2.97 -1.76 11.76
CA PHE A 63 3.27 -2.79 12.74
C PHE A 63 4.67 -2.59 13.30
N ASP A 64 4.85 -2.95 14.58
CA ASP A 64 6.17 -3.02 15.21
C ASP A 64 6.82 -4.38 14.93
N ASP A 65 7.00 -4.68 13.64
CA ASP A 65 7.71 -5.85 13.15
C ASP A 65 9.02 -5.45 12.45
N GLU A 66 9.89 -6.43 12.16
CA GLU A 66 11.17 -6.17 11.50
C GLU A 66 11.03 -5.42 10.16
N LYS A 67 9.88 -5.59 9.50
CA LYS A 67 9.57 -4.97 8.21
C LYS A 67 8.78 -3.68 8.33
N LYS A 68 8.42 -3.24 9.55
CA LYS A 68 7.59 -2.06 9.83
C LYS A 68 6.41 -1.95 8.87
N LEU A 69 5.73 -3.08 8.65
CA LEU A 69 4.77 -3.22 7.58
C LEU A 69 3.57 -2.29 7.84
N PRO A 70 3.18 -1.42 6.90
CA PRO A 70 1.96 -0.63 7.04
C PRO A 70 0.71 -1.51 7.09
N THR A 71 -0.24 -1.16 7.97
CA THR A 71 -1.56 -1.85 8.03
C THR A 71 -2.27 -1.84 6.68
N MET A 72 -2.19 -0.74 5.93
CA MET A 72 -2.69 -0.65 4.55
C MET A 72 -2.17 -1.76 3.62
N ILE A 73 -0.90 -2.18 3.75
CA ILE A 73 -0.32 -3.26 2.95
C ILE A 73 -0.81 -4.61 3.45
N HIS A 74 -0.89 -4.78 4.77
CA HIS A 74 -1.42 -5.99 5.38
C HIS A 74 -2.85 -6.25 4.90
N ASP A 75 -3.73 -5.25 5.00
CA ASP A 75 -5.13 -5.33 4.59
C ASP A 75 -5.28 -5.58 3.09
N TYR A 76 -4.47 -4.91 2.27
CA TYR A 76 -4.45 -5.16 0.82
C TYR A 76 -4.10 -6.62 0.51
N ASN A 77 -3.06 -7.15 1.17
CA ASN A 77 -2.64 -8.53 0.98
C ASN A 77 -3.74 -9.49 1.45
N GLN A 78 -4.31 -9.29 2.64
CA GLN A 78 -5.41 -10.13 3.15
C GLN A 78 -6.58 -10.18 2.15
N ALA A 79 -7.07 -9.01 1.71
CA ALA A 79 -8.17 -8.94 0.75
C ALA A 79 -7.85 -9.64 -0.57
N LYS A 80 -6.63 -9.46 -1.10
CA LYS A 80 -6.17 -10.10 -2.33
C LYS A 80 -6.10 -11.62 -2.20
N TYR A 81 -5.59 -12.13 -1.07
CA TYR A 81 -5.51 -13.57 -0.83
C TYR A 81 -6.89 -14.20 -0.60
N SER A 82 -7.79 -13.52 0.11
CA SER A 82 -9.17 -13.98 0.32
C SER A 82 -9.96 -14.11 -0.99
N MET A 83 -9.75 -13.20 -1.96
CA MET A 83 -10.36 -13.36 -3.27
C MET A 83 -9.78 -14.55 -4.05
N ASN A 84 -8.49 -14.84 -3.91
CA ASN A 84 -7.86 -15.99 -4.55
C ASN A 84 -8.31 -17.32 -3.95
N SER A 85 -8.53 -17.41 -2.63
CA SER A 85 -9.02 -18.64 -1.99
C SER A 85 -10.47 -18.93 -2.36
N LEU A 86 -11.33 -17.92 -2.47
CA LEU A 86 -12.72 -18.08 -2.93
C LEU A 86 -12.83 -18.65 -4.36
N LEU A 87 -11.92 -18.26 -5.26
CA LEU A 87 -11.88 -18.79 -6.63
C LEU A 87 -11.43 -20.26 -6.68
N LEU A 88 -10.57 -20.69 -5.74
CA LEU A 88 -10.14 -22.09 -5.63
C LEU A 88 -11.29 -23.01 -5.15
N TYR A 89 -12.17 -22.54 -4.26
CA TYR A 89 -13.29 -23.35 -3.77
C TYR A 89 -14.46 -23.49 -4.76
N GLN A 90 -14.54 -22.66 -5.81
CA GLN A 90 -15.56 -22.80 -6.87
C GLN A 90 -15.10 -23.70 -8.03
N SER A 91 -13.91 -24.29 -7.93
CA SER A 91 -13.29 -25.12 -8.97
C SER A 91 -13.26 -26.61 -8.64
N TYR A 92 -14.02 -27.06 -7.62
CA TYR A 92 -14.14 -28.46 -7.20
C TYR A 92 -15.59 -28.94 -7.24
#